data_AF-A0A2V8UIB1-F1
#
_entry.id   AF-A0A2V8UIB1-F1
#
_cell.length_a   1.000
_cell.length_b   1.000
_cell.length_c   1.000
_cell.angle_alpha   90.00
_cell.angle_beta   90.00
_cell.angle_gamma   90.00
#
_symmetry.space_group_name_H-M   'P 1'
#
loop_
_entity.id
_entity.type
_entity.pdbx_description
1 polymer ?
#
loop_
_entity_poly.entity_id
_entity_poly.type
_entity_poly.pdbx_seq_one_letter_code
_entity_poly.pdbx_strand_id
1 'polypeptide(L)'
;IYLTTNKTLLVEGTLREQAAHLDAPTSFYVTLGEGIDFGPDVALVPLKVLFWTPSSNFPAVEVVGPDVSGPGVPPGLQGFQVVLSTAVAPVFVPWVSMRRLYPGAGWPAGIDLKLLDRDTVAGNTTQFIRLRQGKSMPLFKITDNTHLFVLQGRVDITANSKTTTMKPHDYAYVPRNFAITLSNPRAYRGPRPNVAEASED
;
A
#
# COMPACT_ATOMS: atom_id res chain seq x y z
N ILE A 1 4.40 -22.17 -5.79
CA ILE A 1 5.58 -21.32 -5.45
C ILE A 1 5.65 -20.08 -6.33
N TYR A 2 6.15 -18.97 -5.80
CA TYR A 2 6.38 -17.75 -6.57
C TYR A 2 7.74 -17.79 -7.30
N LEU A 3 7.75 -17.45 -8.58
CA LEU A 3 8.95 -17.47 -9.45
C LEU A 3 9.82 -16.22 -9.36
N THR A 4 9.38 -15.24 -8.57
CA THR A 4 10.12 -14.01 -8.31
C THR A 4 9.62 -13.41 -6.99
N THR A 5 10.33 -12.42 -6.47
CA THR A 5 9.88 -11.67 -5.29
C THR A 5 8.56 -10.96 -5.56
N ASN A 6 7.58 -11.16 -4.68
CA ASN A 6 6.28 -10.51 -4.78
C ASN A 6 5.91 -9.78 -3.49
N LYS A 7 5.07 -8.76 -3.66
CA LYS A 7 4.56 -7.94 -2.56
C LYS A 7 3.05 -8.06 -2.56
N THR A 8 2.50 -8.50 -1.44
CA THR A 8 1.07 -8.79 -1.30
C THR A 8 0.50 -7.95 -0.18
N LEU A 9 -0.58 -7.21 -0.46
CA LEU A 9 -1.42 -6.58 0.54
C LEU A 9 -2.78 -7.29 0.55
N LEU A 10 -3.19 -7.79 1.72
CA LEU A 10 -4.51 -8.35 1.92
C LEU A 10 -5.55 -7.23 2.10
N VAL A 11 -6.53 -7.13 1.20
CA VAL A 11 -7.56 -6.07 1.21
C VAL A 11 -8.88 -6.57 1.80
N GLU A 12 -9.25 -7.83 1.55
CA GLU A 12 -10.43 -8.47 2.13
C GLU A 12 -10.18 -9.96 2.33
N GLY A 13 -10.82 -10.52 3.36
CA GLY A 13 -10.69 -11.92 3.73
C GLY A 13 -9.58 -12.16 4.76
N THR A 14 -9.22 -13.43 4.91
CA THR A 14 -8.16 -13.90 5.82
C THR A 14 -7.38 -14.96 5.07
N LEU A 15 -6.07 -14.82 5.06
CA LEU A 15 -5.19 -15.85 4.53
C LEU A 15 -4.73 -16.70 5.70
N ARG A 16 -4.94 -18.01 5.63
CA ARG A 16 -4.47 -18.95 6.66
C ARG A 16 -3.35 -19.82 6.09
N GLU A 17 -2.18 -19.72 6.67
CA GLU A 17 -1.12 -20.71 6.43
C GLU A 17 -1.45 -21.95 7.30
N GLN A 18 -1.75 -23.08 6.65
CA GLN A 18 -2.26 -24.27 7.35
C GLN A 18 -1.23 -24.90 8.30
N ALA A 19 0.05 -24.91 7.94
CA ALA A 19 1.07 -25.60 8.74
C ALA A 19 1.40 -24.86 10.05
N ALA A 20 1.20 -23.55 10.07
CA ALA A 20 1.53 -22.70 11.20
C ALA A 20 0.34 -22.08 11.92
N HIS A 21 -0.89 -22.34 11.45
CA HIS A 21 -2.11 -21.78 12.02
C HIS A 21 -2.08 -20.25 12.15
N LEU A 22 -1.40 -19.57 11.22
CA LEU A 22 -1.32 -18.11 11.20
C LEU A 22 -2.44 -17.55 10.33
N ASP A 23 -3.35 -16.80 10.95
CA ASP A 23 -4.35 -16.00 10.24
C ASP A 23 -3.76 -14.61 9.95
N ALA A 24 -3.44 -14.34 8.67
CA ALA A 24 -3.09 -13.00 8.22
C ALA A 24 -4.36 -12.17 8.07
N PRO A 25 -4.57 -11.12 8.89
CA PRO A 25 -5.79 -10.34 8.86
C PRO A 25 -5.82 -9.37 7.67
N THR A 26 -6.99 -8.80 7.40
CA THR A 26 -7.11 -7.69 6.45
C THR A 26 -6.12 -6.56 6.77
N SER A 27 -5.60 -5.93 5.72
CA SER A 27 -4.48 -4.96 5.72
C SER A 27 -3.11 -5.54 6.01
N PHE A 28 -2.94 -6.86 6.16
CA PHE A 28 -1.61 -7.46 6.26
C PHE A 28 -0.80 -7.28 4.98
N TYR A 29 0.42 -6.75 5.10
CA TYR A 29 1.35 -6.59 3.99
C TYR A 29 2.52 -7.54 4.15
N VAL A 30 2.95 -8.21 3.09
CA VAL A 30 4.08 -9.12 3.13
C VAL A 30 4.88 -9.08 1.84
N THR A 31 6.20 -9.15 1.99
CA THR A 31 7.13 -9.41 0.89
C THR A 31 7.50 -10.89 0.94
N LEU A 32 7.21 -11.61 -0.14
CA LEU A 32 7.61 -13.00 -0.31
C LEU A 32 8.73 -13.05 -1.34
N GLY A 33 9.88 -13.57 -0.95
CA GLY A 33 10.99 -13.78 -1.88
C GLY A 33 10.65 -14.85 -2.93
N GLU A 34 11.48 -14.92 -3.96
CA GLU A 34 11.46 -16.04 -4.92
C GLU A 34 11.50 -17.39 -4.19
N GLY A 35 10.70 -18.36 -4.67
CA GLY A 35 10.58 -19.70 -4.11
C GLY A 35 9.77 -19.81 -2.80
N ILE A 36 9.37 -18.69 -2.21
CA ILE A 36 8.52 -18.65 -1.01
C ILE A 36 7.07 -18.48 -1.46
N ASP A 37 6.12 -19.12 -0.79
CA ASP A 37 4.69 -18.85 -0.95
C ASP A 37 3.96 -18.91 0.41
N PHE A 38 2.64 -18.73 0.37
CA PHE A 38 1.77 -18.77 1.54
C PHE A 38 1.38 -20.19 1.99
N GLY A 39 1.98 -21.24 1.41
CA GLY A 39 1.59 -22.62 1.67
C GLY A 39 0.18 -22.96 1.14
N PRO A 40 -0.36 -24.14 1.48
CA PRO A 40 -1.71 -24.53 1.12
C PRO A 40 -2.75 -23.64 1.81
N ASP A 41 -3.56 -22.94 1.03
CA ASP A 41 -4.64 -22.08 1.50
C ASP A 41 -5.88 -22.91 1.88
N VAL A 42 -6.58 -22.53 2.96
CA VAL A 42 -7.95 -23.01 3.20
C VAL A 42 -8.89 -21.95 2.63
N ALA A 43 -9.43 -22.21 1.43
CA ALA A 43 -10.42 -21.32 0.82
C ALA A 43 -11.76 -21.35 1.57
N LEU A 44 -11.81 -20.77 2.77
CA LEU A 44 -13.05 -20.63 3.56
C LEU A 44 -13.87 -19.41 3.13
N VAL A 45 -13.22 -18.40 2.53
CA VAL A 45 -13.83 -17.15 2.07
C VAL A 45 -13.05 -16.55 0.89
N PRO A 46 -13.71 -15.85 -0.06
CA PRO A 46 -13.01 -15.15 -1.13
C PRO A 46 -11.97 -14.16 -0.59
N LEU A 47 -10.75 -14.27 -1.13
CA LEU A 47 -9.63 -13.40 -0.80
C LEU A 47 -9.51 -12.28 -1.85
N LYS A 48 -9.34 -11.02 -1.41
CA LYS A 48 -8.91 -9.94 -2.30
C LYS A 48 -7.56 -9.43 -1.87
N VAL A 49 -6.60 -9.50 -2.78
CA VAL A 49 -5.22 -9.04 -2.55
C VAL A 49 -4.82 -8.02 -3.62
N LEU A 50 -4.00 -7.05 -3.23
CA LEU A 50 -3.16 -6.33 -4.18
C LEU A 50 -1.85 -7.09 -4.29
N PHE A 51 -1.50 -7.45 -5.51
CA PHE A 51 -0.30 -8.20 -5.81
C PHE A 51 0.59 -7.37 -6.72
N TRP A 52 1.85 -7.23 -6.34
CA TRP A 52 2.88 -6.59 -7.14
C TRP A 52 4.06 -7.54 -7.35
N THR A 53 4.59 -7.54 -8.56
CA THR A 53 5.72 -8.36 -8.99
C THR A 53 6.59 -7.58 -9.97
N PRO A 54 7.93 -7.74 -9.95
CA PRO A 54 8.79 -7.21 -11.00
C PRO A 54 8.78 -8.07 -12.27
N SER A 55 8.18 -9.28 -12.24
CA SER A 55 8.09 -10.17 -13.40
C SER A 55 7.21 -9.56 -14.49
N SER A 56 7.67 -9.66 -15.74
CA SER A 56 6.87 -9.34 -16.93
C SER A 56 5.84 -10.43 -17.27
N ASN A 57 6.01 -11.64 -16.71
CA ASN A 57 5.11 -12.77 -16.92
C ASN A 57 4.16 -12.88 -15.72
N PHE A 58 2.85 -12.83 -15.98
CA PHE A 58 1.81 -12.91 -14.97
C PHE A 58 0.81 -14.05 -15.27
N PRO A 59 0.45 -14.89 -14.27
CA PRO A 59 0.97 -14.88 -12.90
C PRO A 59 2.41 -15.43 -12.84
N ALA A 60 3.27 -14.83 -12.01
CA ALA A 60 4.65 -15.29 -11.78
C ALA A 60 4.68 -16.44 -10.76
N VAL A 61 3.90 -17.48 -11.02
CA VAL A 61 3.75 -18.65 -10.15
C VAL A 61 4.03 -19.91 -10.94
N GLU A 62 4.65 -20.89 -10.28
CA GLU A 62 4.75 -22.24 -10.77
C GLU A 62 3.83 -23.15 -9.95
N VAL A 63 2.98 -23.89 -10.67
CA VAL A 63 2.18 -24.97 -10.10
C VAL A 63 3.12 -26.15 -9.93
N VAL A 64 3.54 -26.39 -8.70
CA VAL A 64 4.40 -27.51 -8.37
C VAL A 64 3.56 -28.78 -8.13
N GLY A 65 4.12 -29.93 -8.50
CA GLY A 65 3.47 -31.24 -8.36
C GLY A 65 3.19 -31.63 -6.90
N PRO A 66 2.38 -32.68 -6.67
CA PRO A 66 1.88 -33.05 -5.33
C PRO A 66 2.98 -33.38 -4.31
N ASP A 67 4.19 -33.73 -4.76
CA ASP A 67 5.32 -34.10 -3.90
C ASP A 67 6.20 -32.90 -3.50
N VAL A 68 5.88 -31.70 -3.97
CA VAL A 68 6.60 -30.47 -3.64
C VAL A 68 5.80 -29.72 -2.60
N SER A 69 6.19 -29.88 -1.34
CA SER A 69 5.68 -29.03 -0.26
C SER A 69 6.37 -27.66 -0.34
N GLY A 70 5.63 -26.64 -0.74
CA GLY A 70 6.00 -25.27 -0.36
C GLY A 70 5.96 -25.14 1.17
N PRO A 71 6.74 -24.23 1.78
CA PRO A 71 7.61 -23.24 1.14
C PRO A 71 9.03 -23.76 0.90
N GLY A 72 9.79 -23.10 0.01
CA GLY A 72 11.26 -23.04 0.15
C GLY A 72 11.61 -22.30 1.44
N VAL A 73 11.39 -22.95 2.59
CA VAL A 73 11.74 -22.38 3.90
C VAL A 73 13.24 -22.48 4.04
N PRO A 74 13.95 -21.37 4.35
CA PRO A 74 15.38 -21.44 4.64
C PRO A 74 15.66 -22.53 5.68
N PRO A 75 16.76 -23.30 5.55
CA PRO A 75 17.08 -24.38 6.49
C PRO A 75 17.03 -23.89 7.94
N GLY A 76 16.24 -24.57 8.77
CA GLY A 76 16.10 -24.24 10.20
C GLY A 76 14.99 -23.24 10.56
N LEU A 77 14.23 -22.74 9.59
CA LEU A 77 13.01 -21.96 9.86
C LEU A 77 11.74 -22.79 9.59
N GLN A 78 10.61 -22.33 10.12
CA GLN A 78 9.26 -22.78 9.79
C GLN A 78 8.56 -21.73 8.91
N GLY A 79 7.59 -22.12 8.09
CA GLY A 79 6.93 -21.23 7.13
C GLY A 79 6.41 -19.91 7.72
N PHE A 80 5.77 -19.95 8.89
CA PHE A 80 5.34 -18.72 9.56
C PHE A 80 6.48 -17.85 10.07
N GLN A 81 7.63 -18.42 10.42
CA GLN A 81 8.76 -17.61 10.88
C GLN A 81 9.26 -16.75 9.72
N VAL A 82 9.21 -17.29 8.49
CA VAL A 82 9.49 -16.53 7.27
C VAL A 82 8.42 -15.45 7.07
N VAL A 83 7.14 -15.81 7.09
CA VAL A 83 6.04 -14.86 6.92
C VAL A 83 6.08 -13.73 7.97
N LEU A 84 6.29 -14.04 9.26
CA LEU A 84 6.37 -13.04 10.33
C LEU A 84 7.62 -12.16 10.24
N SER A 85 8.74 -12.69 9.71
CA SER A 85 9.97 -11.91 9.54
C SER A 85 9.92 -10.98 8.32
N THR A 86 9.08 -11.27 7.32
CA THR A 86 8.93 -10.44 6.12
C THR A 86 7.63 -9.63 6.09
N ALA A 87 6.72 -9.87 7.03
CA ALA A 87 5.46 -9.17 7.10
C ALA A 87 5.55 -7.84 7.85
N VAL A 88 4.74 -6.90 7.37
CA VAL A 88 4.48 -5.63 8.01
C VAL A 88 2.98 -5.53 8.25
N ALA A 89 2.58 -5.42 9.51
CA ALA A 89 1.22 -5.09 9.87
C ALA A 89 1.05 -3.56 9.91
N PRO A 90 0.38 -2.93 8.93
CA PRO A 90 0.32 -1.48 8.81
C PRO A 90 -0.29 -0.80 10.03
N VAL A 91 -1.10 -1.51 10.83
CA VAL A 91 -1.66 -0.99 12.09
C VAL A 91 -0.57 -0.55 13.06
N PHE A 92 0.57 -1.25 13.11
CA PHE A 92 1.69 -0.93 14.00
C PHE A 92 2.69 0.05 13.40
N VAL A 93 2.63 0.30 12.09
CA VAL A 93 3.43 1.34 11.45
C VAL A 93 2.82 2.71 11.78
N PRO A 94 3.56 3.66 12.38
CA PRO A 94 3.00 4.97 12.75
C PRO A 94 2.77 5.84 11.52
N TRP A 95 1.72 6.67 11.57
CA TRP A 95 1.54 7.76 10.61
C TRP A 95 2.55 8.87 10.87
N VAL A 96 3.27 9.30 9.84
CA VAL A 96 4.20 10.43 9.90
C VAL A 96 3.69 11.54 8.99
N SER A 97 3.63 12.78 9.49
CA SER A 97 3.19 13.91 8.69
C SER A 97 4.19 14.23 7.57
N MET A 98 3.69 14.51 6.36
CA MET A 98 4.53 14.90 5.22
C MET A 98 5.32 16.19 5.49
N ARG A 99 4.78 17.13 6.27
CA ARG A 99 5.50 18.35 6.69
C ARG A 99 6.74 18.02 7.52
N ARG A 100 6.71 16.94 8.30
CA ARG A 100 7.84 16.46 9.09
C ARG A 100 8.85 15.71 8.22
N LEU A 101 8.37 14.89 7.27
CA LEU A 101 9.24 14.13 6.36
C LEU A 101 9.98 15.02 5.37
N TYR A 102 9.34 16.09 4.91
CA TYR A 102 9.87 17.02 3.90
C TYR A 102 9.78 18.46 4.42
N PRO A 103 10.61 18.84 5.42
CA PRO A 103 10.62 20.19 5.95
C PRO A 103 11.01 21.18 4.83
N GLY A 104 10.33 22.33 4.79
CA GLY A 104 10.58 23.38 3.79
C GLY A 104 9.85 23.20 2.45
N ALA A 105 9.29 22.03 2.15
CA ALA A 105 8.56 21.80 0.89
C ALA A 105 7.10 22.32 0.88
N GLY A 106 6.69 23.08 1.91
CA GLY A 106 5.37 23.72 1.95
C GLY A 106 4.17 22.78 2.15
N TRP A 107 4.39 21.54 2.61
CA TRP A 107 3.29 20.58 2.82
C TRP A 107 2.28 21.07 3.86
N PRO A 108 0.98 21.11 3.54
CA PRO A 108 -0.05 21.48 4.51
C PRO A 108 -0.24 20.36 5.55
N ALA A 109 -0.73 20.75 6.73
CA ALA A 109 -1.09 19.79 7.77
C ALA A 109 -2.26 18.91 7.34
N GLY A 110 -2.26 17.65 7.82
CA GLY A 110 -3.31 16.67 7.51
C GLY A 110 -3.02 15.81 6.27
N ILE A 111 -1.77 15.75 5.84
CA ILE A 111 -1.26 14.79 4.87
C ILE A 111 -0.21 13.95 5.61
N ASP A 112 -0.47 12.65 5.71
CA ASP A 112 0.33 11.71 6.48
C ASP A 112 0.70 10.48 5.64
N LEU A 113 1.80 9.82 5.98
CA LEU A 113 2.36 8.68 5.27
C LEU A 113 2.72 7.54 6.25
N LYS A 114 2.56 6.29 5.80
CA LYS A 114 3.18 5.10 6.39
C LYS A 114 4.06 4.44 5.34
N LEU A 115 5.35 4.30 5.62
CA LEU A 115 6.23 3.49 4.78
C LEU A 115 6.05 2.03 5.18
N LEU A 116 5.59 1.20 4.25
CA LEU A 116 5.42 -0.24 4.50
C LEU A 116 6.68 -1.00 4.13
N ASP A 117 7.27 -0.65 2.99
CA ASP A 117 8.47 -1.32 2.50
C ASP A 117 9.28 -0.41 1.57
N ARG A 118 10.59 -0.62 1.57
CA ARG A 118 11.54 -0.02 0.63
C ARG A 118 12.50 -1.11 0.17
N ASP A 119 12.20 -1.68 -0.98
CA ASP A 119 13.00 -2.73 -1.60
C ASP A 119 14.00 -2.11 -2.56
N THR A 120 15.25 -1.98 -2.09
CA THR A 120 16.33 -1.41 -2.88
C THR A 120 16.83 -2.35 -3.98
N VAL A 121 16.55 -3.65 -3.89
CA VAL A 121 16.96 -4.65 -4.89
C VAL A 121 15.99 -4.60 -6.08
N ALA A 122 14.69 -4.60 -5.80
CA ALA A 122 13.65 -4.53 -6.83
C ALA A 122 13.32 -3.09 -7.27
N GLY A 123 13.93 -2.07 -6.64
CA GLY A 123 13.70 -0.65 -6.96
C GLY A 123 12.28 -0.17 -6.65
N ASN A 124 11.65 -0.75 -5.62
CA ASN A 124 10.25 -0.55 -5.28
C ASN A 124 10.11 0.15 -3.92
N THR A 125 9.08 0.98 -3.76
CA THR A 125 8.67 1.50 -2.46
C THR A 125 7.15 1.39 -2.32
N THR A 126 6.70 0.80 -1.21
CA THR A 126 5.28 0.67 -0.90
C THR A 126 4.93 1.50 0.32
N GLN A 127 3.88 2.30 0.22
CA GLN A 127 3.48 3.22 1.27
C GLN A 127 1.97 3.47 1.27
N PHE A 128 1.42 3.76 2.44
CA PHE A 128 0.07 4.30 2.57
C PHE A 128 0.13 5.82 2.71
N ILE A 129 -0.77 6.50 2.01
CA ILE A 129 -0.95 7.95 2.13
C ILE A 129 -2.35 8.20 2.70
N ARG A 130 -2.44 9.09 3.68
CA ARG A 130 -3.70 9.57 4.23
C ARG A 130 -3.86 11.05 3.98
N LEU A 131 -4.97 11.40 3.34
CA LEU A 131 -5.45 12.76 3.19
C LEU A 131 -6.62 12.99 4.14
N ARG A 132 -6.46 13.88 5.12
CA ARG A 132 -7.56 14.32 5.99
C ARG A 132 -8.61 15.07 5.14
N GLN A 133 -9.82 15.21 5.68
CA GLN A 133 -10.93 15.87 4.99
C GLN A 133 -10.55 17.27 4.51
N GLY A 134 -10.86 17.58 3.25
CA GLY A 134 -10.63 18.89 2.64
C GLY A 134 -9.16 19.24 2.46
N LYS A 135 -8.26 18.26 2.58
CA LYS A 135 -6.83 18.47 2.33
C LYS A 135 -6.46 18.05 0.93
N SER A 136 -5.61 18.88 0.32
CA SER A 136 -5.04 18.67 -1.00
C SER A 136 -3.53 18.68 -0.89
N MET A 137 -2.88 17.74 -1.57
CA MET A 137 -1.44 17.79 -1.80
C MET A 137 -1.14 19.01 -2.70
N PRO A 138 0.00 19.71 -2.54
CA PRO A 138 0.48 20.61 -3.59
C PRO A 138 0.69 19.82 -4.89
N LEU A 139 0.77 20.49 -6.03
CA LEU A 139 1.16 19.85 -7.28
C LEU A 139 2.57 19.28 -7.12
N PHE A 140 2.72 17.97 -7.35
CA PHE A 140 4.01 17.30 -7.27
C PHE A 140 4.24 16.41 -8.47
N LYS A 141 5.51 16.32 -8.87
CA LYS A 141 5.95 15.45 -9.96
C LYS A 141 6.33 14.10 -9.38
N ILE A 142 5.73 13.05 -9.94
CA ILE A 142 6.06 11.67 -9.62
C ILE A 142 7.38 11.31 -10.30
N THR A 143 8.38 10.89 -9.53
CA THR A 143 9.74 10.61 -10.04
C THR A 143 9.90 9.25 -10.70
N ASP A 144 8.97 8.33 -10.46
CA ASP A 144 9.01 6.93 -10.91
C ASP A 144 7.59 6.40 -11.17
N ASN A 145 7.46 5.35 -11.98
CA ASN A 145 6.15 4.76 -12.28
C ASN A 145 5.40 4.40 -10.98
N THR A 146 4.22 4.98 -10.78
CA THR A 146 3.49 4.89 -9.52
C THR A 146 2.11 4.29 -9.73
N HIS A 147 1.77 3.31 -8.90
CA HIS A 147 0.45 2.70 -8.85
C HIS A 147 -0.29 3.20 -7.62
N LEU A 148 -1.49 3.74 -7.82
CA LEU A 148 -2.35 4.25 -6.75
C LEU A 148 -3.59 3.37 -6.64
N PHE A 149 -3.93 2.97 -5.42
CA PHE A 149 -5.14 2.20 -5.13
C PHE A 149 -5.84 2.81 -3.91
N VAL A 150 -7.15 3.01 -4.00
CA VAL A 150 -7.93 3.59 -2.90
C VAL A 150 -8.42 2.48 -1.98
N LEU A 151 -7.82 2.38 -0.80
CA LEU A 151 -8.26 1.43 0.23
C LEU A 151 -9.55 1.86 0.93
N GLN A 152 -9.69 3.16 1.21
CA GLN A 152 -10.84 3.69 1.95
C GLN A 152 -11.15 5.14 1.55
N GLY A 153 -12.43 5.50 1.60
CA GLY A 153 -12.87 6.87 1.35
C GLY A 153 -12.93 7.19 -0.14
N ARG A 154 -12.51 8.38 -0.52
CA ARG A 154 -12.42 8.80 -1.93
C ARG A 154 -11.33 9.85 -2.08
N VAL A 155 -10.72 9.91 -3.25
CA VAL A 155 -9.67 10.89 -3.57
C VAL A 155 -9.92 11.44 -4.96
N ASP A 156 -9.83 12.75 -5.09
CA ASP A 156 -9.81 13.41 -6.40
C ASP A 156 -8.36 13.46 -6.87
N ILE A 157 -8.11 12.86 -8.03
CA ILE A 157 -6.84 12.99 -8.74
C ILE A 157 -7.01 14.05 -9.83
N THR A 158 -6.18 15.09 -9.78
CA THR A 158 -6.16 16.16 -10.77
C THR A 158 -4.87 16.13 -11.56
N ALA A 159 -4.99 16.12 -12.89
CA ALA A 159 -3.89 16.21 -13.83
C ALA A 159 -4.32 17.02 -15.05
N ASN A 160 -3.46 17.92 -15.54
CA ASN A 160 -3.74 18.79 -16.69
C ASN A 160 -5.12 19.48 -16.59
N SER A 161 -5.44 20.02 -15.41
CA SER A 161 -6.71 20.68 -15.08
C SER A 161 -7.96 19.80 -15.18
N LYS A 162 -7.83 18.49 -15.41
CA LYS A 162 -8.91 17.51 -15.34
C LYS A 162 -8.88 16.81 -13.99
N THR A 163 -10.04 16.68 -13.36
CA THR A 163 -10.20 16.02 -12.07
C THR A 163 -11.09 14.80 -12.22
N THR A 164 -10.62 13.67 -11.68
CA THR A 164 -11.39 12.42 -11.59
C THR A 164 -11.45 11.99 -10.14
N THR A 165 -12.64 11.64 -9.65
CA THR A 165 -12.82 11.08 -8.30
C THR A 165 -12.62 9.57 -8.34
N MET A 166 -11.63 9.08 -7.61
CA MET A 166 -11.41 7.66 -7.34
C MET A 166 -12.12 7.25 -6.04
N LYS A 167 -12.89 6.17 -6.12
CA LYS A 167 -13.65 5.52 -5.02
C LYS A 167 -12.87 4.31 -4.46
N PRO A 168 -13.29 3.70 -3.34
CA PRO A 168 -12.62 2.50 -2.84
C PRO A 168 -12.57 1.43 -3.92
N HIS A 169 -11.43 0.75 -4.01
CA HIS A 169 -11.09 -0.23 -5.04
C HIS A 169 -10.82 0.30 -6.45
N ASP A 170 -10.87 1.62 -6.67
CA ASP A 170 -10.37 2.21 -7.90
C ASP A 170 -8.84 2.22 -7.91
N TYR A 171 -8.28 2.01 -9.11
CA TYR A 171 -6.86 1.96 -9.40
C TYR A 171 -6.49 3.03 -10.43
N ALA A 172 -5.31 3.64 -10.26
CA ALA A 172 -4.71 4.52 -11.25
C ALA A 172 -3.24 4.20 -11.43
N TYR A 173 -2.81 4.21 -12.69
CA TYR A 173 -1.40 4.22 -13.07
C TYR A 173 -0.96 5.65 -13.37
N VAL A 174 0.12 6.08 -12.73
CA VAL A 174 0.72 7.40 -12.93
C VAL A 174 2.13 7.19 -13.47
N PRO A 175 2.39 7.55 -14.74
CA PRO A 175 3.69 7.32 -15.33
C PRO A 175 4.76 8.21 -14.69
N ARG A 176 6.01 7.77 -14.82
CA ARG A 176 7.18 8.57 -14.45
C ARG A 176 7.10 9.96 -15.06
N ASN A 177 7.55 10.96 -14.30
CA ASN A 177 7.58 12.37 -14.69
C ASN A 177 6.22 13.04 -14.88
N PHE A 178 5.12 12.39 -14.47
CA PHE A 178 3.80 12.98 -14.53
C PHE A 178 3.49 13.79 -13.27
N ALA A 179 2.87 14.96 -13.44
CA ALA A 179 2.52 15.84 -12.33
C ALA A 179 1.04 15.69 -11.99
N ILE A 180 0.76 15.43 -10.71
CA ILE A 180 -0.60 15.25 -10.21
C ILE A 180 -0.81 16.02 -8.91
N THR A 181 -2.07 16.26 -8.61
CA THR A 181 -2.53 16.63 -7.27
C THR A 181 -3.50 15.56 -6.78
N LEU A 182 -3.41 15.20 -5.50
CA LEU A 182 -4.40 14.36 -4.83
C LEU A 182 -5.12 15.19 -3.77
N SER A 183 -6.44 15.09 -3.71
CA SER A 183 -7.24 15.80 -2.71
C SER A 183 -8.37 14.95 -2.15
N ASN A 184 -8.70 15.18 -0.88
CA ASN A 184 -9.89 14.58 -0.27
C ASN A 184 -11.08 15.52 -0.51
N PRO A 185 -12.05 15.17 -1.38
CA PRO A 185 -13.15 16.06 -1.75
C PRO A 185 -14.17 16.28 -0.62
N ARG A 186 -14.08 15.52 0.48
CA ARG A 186 -14.96 15.74 1.63
C ARG A 186 -14.61 17.06 2.28
N ALA A 187 -15.58 17.97 2.41
CA ALA A 187 -15.39 19.25 3.09
C ALA A 187 -14.76 19.07 4.49
N TYR A 188 -13.79 19.92 4.83
CA TYR A 188 -13.16 19.92 6.15
C TYR A 188 -14.16 20.33 7.22
N ARG A 189 -14.37 19.46 8.21
CA ARG A 189 -15.27 19.70 9.37
C ARG A 189 -14.53 19.89 10.70
N GLY A 190 -13.21 20.08 10.68
CA GLY A 190 -12.42 20.31 11.90
C GLY A 190 -12.37 21.79 12.30
N PRO A 191 -11.67 22.12 13.41
CA PRO A 191 -11.46 23.50 13.83
C PRO A 191 -10.83 24.30 12.70
N ARG A 192 -11.48 25.40 12.30
CA ARG A 192 -10.86 26.38 11.39
C ARG A 192 -9.83 27.16 12.20
N PRO A 193 -8.68 27.56 11.61
CA PRO A 193 -7.84 28.56 12.26
C PRO A 193 -8.73 29.75 12.61
N ASN A 194 -8.65 30.26 13.84
CA ASN A 194 -9.33 31.49 14.24
C ASN A 194 -8.88 32.58 13.26
N VAL A 195 -9.71 32.88 12.28
CA VAL A 195 -9.61 34.13 11.56
C VAL A 195 -10.02 35.14 12.61
N ALA A 196 -9.05 35.88 13.16
CA ALA A 196 -9.38 37.05 13.95
C ALA A 196 -10.38 37.85 13.12
N GLU A 197 -11.58 38.02 13.64
CA GLU A 197 -12.55 38.94 13.07
C GLU A 197 -11.83 40.28 12.94
N ALA A 198 -11.54 40.68 11.71
CA ALA A 198 -11.18 42.05 11.44
C ALA A 198 -12.41 42.86 11.84
N SER A 199 -12.35 43.47 13.02
CA SER A 199 -13.26 44.53 13.41
C SER A 199 -13.15 45.60 12.34
N GLU A 200 -14.22 45.75 11.56
CA GLU A 200 -14.47 46.97 10.81
C GLU A 200 -14.63 48.10 11.84
N ASP A 201 -13.63 48.98 11.91
CA ASP A 201 -13.76 50.38 12.32
C ASP A 201 -13.16 51.25 11.19
#